data_AF-M1UIP5-F1
#
_entry.id   AF-M1UIP5-F1
#
_cell.length_a   1.000
_cell.length_b   1.000
_cell.length_c   1.000
_cell.angle_alpha   90.00
_cell.angle_beta   90.00
_cell.angle_gamma   90.00
#
_symmetry.space_group_name_H-M   'P 1'
#
loop_
_entity.id
_entity.type
_entity.pdbx_description
1 polymer ?
#
loop_
_entity_poly.entity_id
_entity_poly.type
_entity_poly.pdbx_seq_one_letter_code
_entity_poly.pdbx_strand_id
1 'polypeptide(L)'
;MPQVLLLACFGFFIVAIPLSMVLLIQIISPGSRFPSLRPGAAFRHRSIAKNPPWWFIVTMYLLVFSSTLFCGQLMRSQQWAPQEFAVQQAIPFLKEGTPAEKDLRTKILKDFSTEKYVADYIDHLELGEGELIVSAANAYAIMTASQNQKQFVIQSDLDYVEMLNSPAEHGVRYILAAPPKDGVLTDPISLYYPELYDTGSHIATLDMEFPNQGESQPDWRLFRVLNVPATP
;
A
#
# COMPACT_ATOMS: atom_id res chain seq x y z
N MET A 1 -5.44 -17.13 10.22
CA MET A 1 -6.53 -16.96 9.23
C MET A 1 -7.39 -15.68 9.36
N PRO A 2 -7.03 -14.59 10.08
CA PRO A 2 -7.76 -13.32 9.98
C PRO A 2 -7.10 -12.29 9.02
N GLN A 3 -5.88 -12.55 8.54
CA GLN A 3 -5.10 -11.58 7.74
C GLN A 3 -5.60 -11.38 6.30
N VAL A 4 -6.36 -12.32 5.74
CA VAL A 4 -6.89 -12.20 4.36
C VAL A 4 -8.09 -11.24 4.28
N LEU A 5 -8.76 -10.98 5.42
CA LEU A 5 -9.85 -10.00 5.48
C LEU A 5 -9.34 -8.55 5.61
N LEU A 6 -8.08 -8.36 5.99
CA LEU A 6 -7.47 -7.07 6.36
C LEU A 6 -7.11 -6.18 5.16
N LEU A 7 -6.88 -6.77 3.98
CA LEU A 7 -6.73 -6.03 2.72
C LEU A 7 -8.07 -5.79 2.00
N ALA A 8 -9.15 -6.39 2.51
CA ALA A 8 -10.43 -6.34 1.83
C ALA A 8 -11.08 -4.96 1.93
N CYS A 9 -11.07 -4.28 3.08
CA CYS A 9 -12.05 -3.22 3.34
C CYS A 9 -12.03 -2.00 2.38
N PHE A 10 -10.87 -1.45 1.97
CA PHE A 10 -10.84 -0.33 1.00
C PHE A 10 -10.96 -0.81 -0.46
N GLY A 11 -10.33 -1.94 -0.80
CA GLY A 11 -10.48 -2.58 -2.12
C GLY A 11 -11.90 -3.11 -2.36
N PHE A 12 -12.63 -3.45 -1.30
CA PHE A 12 -13.99 -3.97 -1.36
C PHE A 12 -14.95 -2.88 -1.83
N PHE A 13 -14.80 -1.61 -1.49
CA PHE A 13 -15.68 -0.58 -2.07
C PHE A 13 -15.36 -0.32 -3.55
N ILE A 14 -14.07 -0.32 -3.93
CA ILE A 14 -13.65 -0.17 -5.33
C ILE A 14 -14.14 -1.33 -6.20
N VAL A 15 -14.20 -2.55 -5.67
CA VAL A 15 -14.61 -3.75 -6.43
C VAL A 15 -16.09 -4.09 -6.22
N ALA A 16 -16.61 -4.02 -5.00
CA ALA A 16 -17.97 -4.43 -4.68
C ALA A 16 -19.01 -3.44 -5.19
N ILE A 17 -18.73 -2.12 -5.27
CA ILE A 17 -19.67 -1.18 -5.92
C ILE A 17 -19.86 -1.53 -7.40
N PRO A 18 -18.81 -1.60 -8.24
CA PRO A 18 -18.98 -1.95 -9.65
C PRO A 18 -19.47 -3.39 -9.82
N LEU A 19 -19.04 -4.35 -9.00
CA LEU A 19 -19.55 -5.72 -9.04
C LEU A 19 -21.05 -5.77 -8.72
N SER A 20 -21.50 -5.05 -7.69
CA SER A 20 -22.92 -4.96 -7.34
C SER A 20 -23.72 -4.29 -8.46
N MET A 21 -23.19 -3.23 -9.08
CA MET A 21 -23.79 -2.62 -10.26
C MET A 21 -23.91 -3.60 -11.43
N VAL A 22 -22.85 -4.36 -11.72
CA VAL A 22 -22.86 -5.37 -12.79
C VAL A 22 -23.87 -6.47 -12.49
N LEU A 23 -23.96 -6.94 -11.25
CA LEU A 23 -24.96 -7.92 -10.84
C LEU A 23 -26.39 -7.38 -10.96
N LEU A 24 -26.62 -6.13 -10.56
CA LEU A 24 -27.93 -5.49 -10.72
C LEU A 24 -28.32 -5.32 -12.20
N ILE A 25 -27.36 -4.97 -13.07
CA ILE A 25 -27.58 -4.87 -14.52
C ILE A 25 -27.92 -6.24 -15.12
N GLN A 26 -27.26 -7.32 -14.68
CA GLN A 26 -27.54 -8.67 -15.18
C GLN A 26 -28.90 -9.23 -14.75
N ILE A 27 -29.49 -8.70 -13.67
CA ILE A 27 -30.84 -9.09 -13.23
C ILE A 27 -31.93 -8.46 -14.12
N ILE A 28 -31.63 -7.36 -14.81
CA ILE A 28 -32.56 -6.71 -15.74
C ILE A 28 -32.56 -7.51 -17.06
N SER A 29 -33.63 -8.27 -17.29
CA SER A 29 -33.81 -9.01 -18.55
C SER A 29 -33.83 -8.04 -19.73
N PRO A 30 -33.07 -8.29 -20.82
CA PRO A 30 -33.12 -7.43 -22.00
C PRO A 30 -34.52 -7.44 -22.60
N GLY A 31 -35.17 -6.26 -22.58
CA GLY A 31 -36.56 -6.09 -23.00
C GLY A 31 -36.80 -6.26 -24.51
N SER A 32 -35.74 -6.32 -25.32
CA SER A 32 -35.83 -6.44 -26.77
C SER A 32 -35.01 -7.62 -27.30
N ARG A 33 -35.55 -8.28 -28.33
CA ARG A 33 -34.86 -9.34 -29.05
C ARG A 33 -33.85 -8.69 -29.99
N PHE A 34 -32.59 -9.08 -29.93
CA PHE A 34 -31.65 -8.76 -30.99
C PHE A 34 -32.03 -9.59 -32.24
N PRO A 35 -32.36 -8.97 -33.38
CA PRO A 35 -32.68 -9.70 -34.59
C PRO A 35 -31.43 -10.40 -35.10
N SER A 36 -31.49 -11.72 -35.31
CA SER A 36 -30.40 -12.46 -35.93
C SER A 36 -30.34 -12.10 -37.42
N LEU A 37 -29.19 -11.60 -37.89
CA LEU A 37 -29.01 -11.19 -39.28
C LEU A 37 -29.04 -12.36 -40.29
N ARG A 38 -28.90 -13.62 -39.82
CA ARG A 38 -28.94 -14.82 -40.68
C ARG A 38 -29.48 -16.04 -39.92
N PRO A 39 -30.80 -16.22 -39.79
CA PRO A 39 -31.37 -17.40 -39.17
C PRO A 39 -31.18 -18.63 -40.08
N GLY A 40 -30.47 -19.65 -39.60
CA GLY A 40 -30.29 -20.92 -40.29
C GLY A 40 -31.42 -21.93 -40.01
N ALA A 41 -31.38 -23.09 -40.65
CA ALA A 41 -32.42 -24.13 -40.52
C ALA A 41 -32.64 -24.67 -39.09
N ALA A 42 -31.63 -24.55 -38.22
CA ALA A 42 -31.72 -24.93 -36.80
C ALA A 42 -32.11 -23.75 -35.88
N PHE A 43 -32.58 -22.63 -36.43
CA PHE A 43 -32.96 -21.47 -35.64
C PHE A 43 -34.13 -21.81 -34.71
N ARG A 44 -33.87 -21.73 -33.40
CA ARG A 44 -34.89 -21.85 -32.36
C ARG A 44 -35.06 -20.50 -31.70
N HIS A 45 -36.31 -20.08 -31.54
CA HIS A 45 -36.61 -18.92 -30.71
C HIS A 45 -36.16 -19.22 -29.26
N ARG A 46 -35.16 -18.48 -28.78
CA ARG A 46 -34.82 -18.47 -27.36
C ARG A 46 -36.01 -17.89 -26.60
N SER A 47 -36.52 -18.61 -25.60
CA SER A 47 -37.58 -18.08 -24.73
C SER A 47 -37.07 -16.81 -24.05
N ILE A 48 -37.85 -15.72 -24.12
CA ILE A 48 -37.57 -14.52 -23.34
C ILE A 48 -37.63 -14.92 -21.85
N ALA A 49 -36.57 -14.67 -21.09
CA ALA A 49 -36.61 -14.84 -19.65
C ALA A 49 -37.68 -13.91 -19.08
N LYS A 50 -38.62 -14.47 -18.30
CA LYS A 50 -39.63 -13.66 -17.60
C LYS A 50 -38.88 -12.71 -16.67
N ASN A 51 -39.33 -11.46 -16.60
CA ASN A 51 -38.78 -10.51 -15.63
C ASN A 51 -38.91 -11.11 -14.23
N PRO A 52 -37.86 -11.02 -13.39
CA PRO A 52 -37.97 -11.43 -12.01
C PRO A 52 -39.10 -10.62 -11.36
N PRO A 53 -39.86 -11.23 -10.42
CA PRO A 53 -40.91 -10.50 -9.74
C PRO A 53 -40.29 -9.36 -8.92
N TRP A 54 -41.01 -8.23 -8.83
CA TRP A 54 -40.48 -6.99 -8.25
C TRP A 54 -39.91 -7.17 -6.83
N TRP A 55 -40.49 -8.06 -6.01
CA TRP A 55 -40.01 -8.35 -4.67
C TRP A 55 -38.59 -8.92 -4.65
N PHE A 56 -38.21 -9.74 -5.64
CA PHE A 56 -36.86 -10.31 -5.74
C PHE A 56 -35.81 -9.22 -5.99
N ILE A 57 -36.13 -8.24 -6.84
CA ILE A 57 -35.29 -7.07 -7.10
C ILE A 57 -35.12 -6.25 -5.82
N VAL A 58 -36.22 -6.00 -5.10
CA VAL A 58 -36.21 -5.25 -3.84
C VAL A 58 -35.37 -5.98 -2.77
N THR A 59 -35.51 -7.30 -2.63
CA THR A 59 -34.73 -8.09 -1.66
C THR A 59 -33.24 -8.05 -1.98
N MET A 60 -32.84 -8.16 -3.25
CA MET A 60 -31.44 -8.03 -3.66
C MET A 60 -30.88 -6.65 -3.35
N TYR A 61 -31.64 -5.59 -3.65
CA TYR A 61 -31.23 -4.22 -3.36
C TYR A 61 -31.05 -3.99 -1.86
N LEU A 62 -31.98 -4.51 -1.04
CA LEU A 62 -31.89 -4.48 0.42
C LEU A 62 -30.67 -5.23 0.95
N LEU A 63 -30.35 -6.40 0.39
CA LEU A 63 -29.17 -7.18 0.77
C LEU A 63 -27.86 -6.44 0.48
N VAL A 64 -27.72 -5.88 -0.72
CA VAL A 64 -26.54 -5.10 -1.11
C VAL A 64 -26.41 -3.86 -0.23
N PHE A 65 -27.50 -3.12 -0.02
CA PHE A 65 -27.50 -1.93 0.81
C PHE A 65 -27.18 -2.22 2.28
N SER A 66 -27.79 -3.27 2.85
CA SER A 66 -27.54 -3.70 4.23
C SER A 66 -26.10 -4.17 4.42
N SER A 67 -25.55 -4.94 3.48
CA SER A 67 -24.14 -5.37 3.51
C SER A 67 -23.18 -4.18 3.51
N THR A 68 -23.47 -3.16 2.70
CA THR A 68 -22.67 -1.94 2.59
C THR A 68 -22.69 -1.14 3.89
N LEU A 69 -23.87 -0.96 4.50
CA LEU A 69 -24.03 -0.30 5.79
C LEU A 69 -23.31 -1.05 6.91
N PHE A 70 -23.40 -2.38 6.93
CA PHE A 70 -22.75 -3.21 7.93
C PHE A 70 -21.22 -3.12 7.83
N CYS A 71 -20.66 -3.19 6.61
CA CYS A 71 -19.22 -3.01 6.39
C CYS A 71 -18.74 -1.61 6.81
N GLY A 72 -19.51 -0.56 6.47
CA GLY A 72 -19.18 0.80 6.87
C GLY A 72 -19.15 1.02 8.38
N GLN A 73 -19.98 0.30 9.15
CA GLN A 73 -19.95 0.35 10.61
C GLN A 73 -18.73 -0.41 11.19
N LEU A 74 -18.31 -1.51 10.58
CA LEU A 74 -17.10 -2.23 11.00
C LEU A 74 -15.83 -1.39 10.77
N MET A 75 -15.76 -0.64 9.67
CA MET A 75 -14.63 0.28 9.37
C MET A 75 -14.53 1.48 10.32
N ARG A 76 -15.57 1.76 11.12
CA ARG A 76 -15.51 2.79 12.18
C ARG A 76 -14.79 2.35 13.44
N SER A 77 -14.39 1.09 13.53
CA SER A 77 -13.70 0.59 14.71
C SER A 77 -12.19 0.77 14.59
N GLN A 78 -11.61 1.39 15.63
CA GLN A 78 -10.16 1.55 15.80
C GLN A 78 -9.40 0.22 15.78
N GLN A 79 -10.04 -0.86 16.24
CA GLN A 79 -9.41 -2.18 16.28
C GLN A 79 -9.18 -2.79 14.88
N TRP A 80 -10.01 -2.44 13.91
CA TRP A 80 -10.06 -3.13 12.62
C TRP A 80 -9.60 -2.27 11.44
N ALA A 81 -9.69 -0.94 11.55
CA ALA A 81 -9.27 -0.01 10.51
C ALA A 81 -8.69 1.29 11.10
N PRO A 82 -7.54 1.22 11.82
CA PRO A 82 -6.98 2.37 12.52
C PRO A 82 -6.63 3.54 11.58
N GLN A 83 -6.15 3.26 10.36
CA GLN A 83 -5.82 4.30 9.38
C GLN A 83 -7.08 5.02 8.84
N GLU A 84 -8.16 4.29 8.54
CA GLU A 84 -9.41 4.88 8.03
C GLU A 84 -10.18 5.62 9.13
N PHE A 85 -10.13 5.11 10.36
CA PHE A 85 -10.67 5.78 11.54
C PHE A 85 -10.06 7.18 11.71
N ALA A 86 -8.74 7.31 11.53
CA ALA A 86 -8.07 8.60 11.59
C ALA A 86 -8.50 9.56 10.46
N VAL A 87 -8.72 9.05 9.25
CA VAL A 87 -9.17 9.86 8.09
C VAL A 87 -10.63 10.31 8.25
N GLN A 88 -11.55 9.45 8.68
CA GLN A 88 -12.95 9.83 8.92
C GLN A 88 -13.08 10.93 9.98
N GLN A 89 -12.21 10.93 10.99
CA GLN A 89 -12.18 11.95 12.03
C GLN A 89 -11.46 13.26 11.63
N ALA A 90 -10.76 13.28 10.48
CA ALA A 90 -10.20 14.51 9.92
C ALA A 90 -11.27 15.40 9.24
N ILE A 91 -12.46 14.85 9.00
CA ILE A 91 -13.59 15.60 8.43
C ILE A 91 -14.14 16.57 9.49
N PRO A 92 -14.13 17.90 9.23
CA PRO A 92 -14.37 18.93 10.25
C PRO A 92 -15.78 18.91 10.87
N PHE A 93 -16.75 18.21 10.26
CA PHE A 93 -18.11 18.06 10.78
C PHE A 93 -18.29 16.92 11.81
N LEU A 94 -17.31 16.03 11.97
CA LEU A 94 -17.34 14.90 12.92
C LEU A 94 -16.45 15.15 14.16
N LYS A 95 -16.26 16.43 14.52
CA LYS A 95 -15.17 16.96 15.37
C LYS A 95 -15.29 16.71 16.89
N GLU A 96 -16.06 15.74 17.35
CA GLU A 96 -16.19 15.43 18.78
C GLU A 96 -15.31 14.24 19.19
N GLY A 97 -14.56 14.38 20.29
CA GLY A 97 -13.65 13.36 20.80
C GLY A 97 -12.87 13.85 22.02
N THR A 98 -12.45 12.91 22.86
CA THR A 98 -11.67 13.11 24.09
C THR A 98 -10.24 13.62 23.77
N PRO A 99 -9.53 14.25 24.73
CA PRO A 99 -8.14 14.69 24.52
C PRO A 99 -7.19 13.57 24.09
N ALA A 100 -7.35 12.35 24.63
CA ALA A 100 -6.54 11.19 24.26
C ALA A 100 -6.75 10.76 22.80
N GLU A 101 -7.99 10.83 22.30
CA GLU A 101 -8.30 10.55 20.89
C GLU A 101 -7.71 11.61 19.94
N LYS A 102 -7.56 12.86 20.41
CA LYS A 102 -6.91 13.94 19.63
C LYS A 102 -5.38 13.76 19.54
N ASP A 103 -4.74 13.29 20.61
CA ASP A 103 -3.30 12.99 20.60
C ASP A 103 -3.00 11.78 19.70
N LEU A 104 -3.80 10.72 19.82
CA LEU A 104 -3.74 9.57 18.91
C LEU A 104 -3.94 9.99 17.45
N ARG A 105 -4.93 10.85 17.16
CA ARG A 105 -5.15 11.43 15.82
C ARG A 105 -3.93 12.14 15.29
N THR A 106 -3.28 12.95 16.12
CA THR A 106 -2.09 13.70 15.71
C THR A 106 -0.94 12.75 15.39
N LYS A 107 -0.81 11.64 16.13
CA LYS A 107 0.16 10.60 15.82
C LYS A 107 -0.15 9.86 14.51
N ILE A 108 -1.38 9.41 14.30
CA ILE A 108 -1.75 8.68 13.07
C ILE A 108 -1.65 9.58 11.83
N LEU A 109 -2.04 10.87 11.91
CA LEU A 109 -1.84 11.81 10.80
C LEU A 109 -0.36 12.07 10.51
N LYS A 110 0.49 11.91 11.52
CA LYS A 110 1.95 12.00 11.42
C LYS A 110 2.60 10.67 11.09
N ASP A 111 1.85 9.58 10.91
CA ASP A 111 2.43 8.25 10.65
C ASP A 111 3.39 8.30 9.46
N PHE A 112 3.09 9.08 8.41
CA PHE A 112 3.96 9.24 7.24
C PHE A 112 4.77 10.55 7.20
N SER A 113 4.83 11.28 8.33
CA SER A 113 5.57 12.54 8.38
C SER A 113 7.07 12.33 8.41
N THR A 114 7.55 11.28 9.08
CA THR A 114 8.97 10.91 9.09
C THR A 114 9.42 10.50 7.69
N GLU A 115 8.64 9.69 6.96
CA GLU A 115 8.98 9.24 5.61
C GLU A 115 9.04 10.39 4.61
N LYS A 116 8.17 11.39 4.74
CA LYS A 116 8.27 12.62 3.95
C LYS A 116 9.54 13.40 4.25
N TYR A 117 9.90 13.52 5.54
CA TYR A 117 11.14 14.17 5.93
C TYR A 117 12.38 13.42 5.43
N VAL A 118 12.36 12.08 5.47
CA VAL A 118 13.43 11.24 4.92
C VAL A 118 13.53 11.41 3.40
N ALA A 119 12.39 11.40 2.69
CA ALA A 119 12.35 11.61 1.25
C ALA A 119 12.91 12.99 0.86
N ASP A 120 12.48 14.04 1.55
CA ASP A 120 13.00 15.40 1.35
C ASP A 120 14.51 15.42 1.61
N TYR A 121 15.00 14.83 2.71
CA TYR A 121 16.43 14.78 3.02
C TYR A 121 17.23 14.08 1.91
N ILE A 122 16.76 12.94 1.43
CA ILE A 122 17.39 12.18 0.35
C ILE A 122 17.41 13.00 -0.95
N ASP A 123 16.32 13.67 -1.30
CA ASP A 123 16.26 14.51 -2.50
C ASP A 123 17.27 15.68 -2.45
N HIS A 124 17.55 16.23 -1.26
CA HIS A 124 18.57 17.27 -1.06
C HIS A 124 20.01 16.75 -1.21
N LEU A 125 20.24 15.43 -1.17
CA LEU A 125 21.56 14.85 -1.45
C LEU A 125 21.89 14.85 -2.95
N GLU A 126 20.93 15.20 -3.82
CA GLU A 126 21.06 15.28 -5.27
C GLU A 126 21.68 14.00 -5.86
N LEU A 127 21.16 12.84 -5.42
CA LEU A 127 21.67 11.54 -5.84
C LEU A 127 21.39 11.25 -7.31
N GLY A 128 22.35 10.60 -7.95
CA GLY A 128 22.23 10.06 -9.30
C GLY A 128 21.29 8.85 -9.37
N GLU A 129 21.07 8.35 -10.59
CA GLU A 129 20.26 7.15 -10.83
C GLU A 129 20.90 5.92 -10.17
N GLY A 130 20.12 5.20 -9.36
CA GLY A 130 20.56 3.99 -8.66
C GLY A 130 21.58 4.18 -7.54
N GLU A 131 21.82 5.41 -7.04
CA GLU A 131 22.83 5.64 -6.00
C GLU A 131 22.36 5.29 -4.57
N LEU A 132 21.09 4.92 -4.37
CA LEU A 132 20.50 4.56 -3.08
C LEU A 132 19.79 3.20 -3.13
N ILE A 133 20.28 2.22 -2.37
CA ILE A 133 19.59 0.93 -2.19
C ILE A 133 18.54 1.05 -1.08
N VAL A 134 17.34 0.55 -1.36
CA VAL A 134 16.26 0.52 -0.38
C VAL A 134 15.37 -0.72 -0.54
N SER A 135 14.63 -1.04 0.52
CA SER A 135 13.60 -2.06 0.51
C SER A 135 12.22 -1.51 0.20
N ALA A 136 11.65 -1.81 -0.97
CA ALA A 136 10.33 -1.32 -1.37
C ALA A 136 9.20 -1.81 -0.44
N ALA A 137 9.39 -2.94 0.23
CA ALA A 137 8.41 -3.49 1.18
C ALA A 137 8.15 -2.54 2.36
N ASN A 138 9.18 -1.82 2.82
CA ASN A 138 9.09 -0.90 3.96
C ASN A 138 9.08 0.57 3.50
N ALA A 139 9.83 0.91 2.45
CA ALA A 139 10.08 2.30 2.06
C ALA A 139 9.10 2.86 1.02
N TYR A 140 7.99 2.18 0.76
CA TYR A 140 6.98 2.61 -0.22
C TYR A 140 6.55 4.07 -0.03
N ALA A 141 6.38 4.52 1.21
CA ALA A 141 5.97 5.88 1.52
C ALA A 141 7.07 6.91 1.23
N ILE A 142 8.34 6.55 1.46
CA ILE A 142 9.51 7.40 1.14
C ILE A 142 9.64 7.53 -0.38
N MET A 143 9.62 6.40 -1.09
CA MET A 143 9.70 6.39 -2.56
C MET A 143 8.56 7.17 -3.21
N THR A 144 7.35 7.09 -2.65
CA THR A 144 6.19 7.83 -3.17
C THR A 144 6.26 9.32 -2.84
N ALA A 145 6.89 9.70 -1.73
CA ALA A 145 7.04 11.10 -1.33
C ALA A 145 8.19 11.82 -2.04
N SER A 146 9.23 11.10 -2.46
CA SER A 146 10.41 11.65 -3.13
C SER A 146 10.09 12.20 -4.53
N GLN A 147 10.77 13.30 -4.88
CA GLN A 147 10.70 13.95 -6.19
C GLN A 147 11.55 13.23 -7.25
N ASN A 148 12.62 12.52 -6.84
CA ASN A 148 13.50 11.79 -7.75
C ASN A 148 13.42 10.27 -7.50
N GLN A 149 12.47 9.59 -8.14
CA GLN A 149 12.30 8.14 -7.96
C GLN A 149 13.40 7.29 -8.58
N LYS A 150 14.21 7.85 -9.49
CA LYS A 150 15.27 7.11 -10.19
C LYS A 150 16.50 6.86 -9.32
N GLN A 151 16.64 7.56 -8.20
CA GLN A 151 17.76 7.37 -7.30
C GLN A 151 17.70 6.05 -6.52
N PHE A 152 16.51 5.42 -6.45
CA PHE A 152 16.28 4.21 -5.68
C PHE A 152 16.54 2.95 -6.51
N VAL A 153 17.26 2.00 -5.92
CA VAL A 153 17.38 0.61 -6.37
C VAL A 153 16.52 -0.26 -5.46
N ILE A 154 15.63 -1.05 -6.04
CA ILE A 154 14.63 -1.87 -5.34
C ILE A 154 14.66 -3.33 -5.78
N GLN A 155 13.99 -4.20 -5.02
CA GLN A 155 14.06 -5.65 -5.25
C GLN A 155 13.54 -6.14 -6.60
N SER A 156 12.75 -5.33 -7.29
CA SER A 156 12.26 -5.65 -8.64
C SER A 156 13.29 -5.39 -9.74
N ASP A 157 14.38 -4.67 -9.43
CA ASP A 157 15.41 -4.35 -10.39
C ASP A 157 16.30 -5.58 -10.65
N LEU A 158 16.68 -5.77 -11.92
CA LEU A 158 17.37 -6.98 -12.37
C LEU A 158 18.76 -7.14 -11.73
N ASP A 159 19.39 -6.02 -11.42
CA ASP A 159 20.73 -5.84 -10.87
C ASP A 159 20.73 -5.64 -9.35
N TYR A 160 19.57 -5.68 -8.68
CA TYR A 160 19.46 -5.44 -7.23
C TYR A 160 20.41 -6.29 -6.39
N VAL A 161 20.50 -7.59 -6.68
CA VAL A 161 21.39 -8.52 -5.96
C VAL A 161 22.86 -8.23 -6.26
N GLU A 162 23.17 -7.86 -7.49
CA GLU A 162 24.54 -7.52 -7.90
C GLU A 162 25.03 -6.25 -7.21
N MET A 163 24.19 -5.22 -7.17
CA MET A 163 24.44 -3.98 -6.42
C MET A 163 24.52 -4.20 -4.92
N LEU A 164 23.72 -5.12 -4.36
CA LEU A 164 23.83 -5.49 -2.96
C LEU A 164 25.16 -6.19 -2.64
N ASN A 165 25.68 -7.05 -3.52
CA ASN A 165 26.95 -7.76 -3.28
C ASN A 165 28.13 -6.79 -3.18
N SER A 166 28.17 -5.80 -4.08
CA SER A 166 29.28 -4.85 -4.20
C SER A 166 28.77 -3.41 -4.40
N PRO A 167 28.16 -2.77 -3.38
CA PRO A 167 27.51 -1.47 -3.55
C PRO A 167 28.47 -0.37 -4.01
N ALA A 168 29.69 -0.34 -3.46
CA ALA A 168 30.70 0.65 -3.84
C ALA A 168 31.15 0.52 -5.30
N GLU A 169 31.21 -0.70 -5.84
CA GLU A 169 31.63 -0.95 -7.24
C GLU A 169 30.56 -0.53 -8.25
N HIS A 170 29.29 -0.55 -7.84
CA HIS A 170 28.14 -0.19 -8.66
C HIS A 170 27.71 1.28 -8.49
N GLY A 171 28.52 2.10 -7.82
CA GLY A 171 28.23 3.52 -7.63
C GLY A 171 27.15 3.81 -6.58
N VAL A 172 26.75 2.82 -5.78
CA VAL A 172 25.81 3.02 -4.68
C VAL A 172 26.51 3.79 -3.57
N ARG A 173 25.93 4.93 -3.20
CA ARG A 173 26.47 5.83 -2.17
C ARG A 173 25.80 5.63 -0.83
N TYR A 174 24.53 5.21 -0.84
CA TYR A 174 23.73 5.09 0.36
C TYR A 174 22.90 3.80 0.39
N ILE A 175 22.63 3.32 1.60
CA ILE A 175 21.70 2.23 1.88
C ILE A 175 20.74 2.72 2.97
N LEU A 176 19.44 2.66 2.69
CA LEU A 176 18.41 3.01 3.65
C LEU A 176 17.80 1.73 4.23
N ALA A 177 17.89 1.58 5.56
CA ALA A 177 17.45 0.39 6.26
C ALA A 177 16.42 0.71 7.35
N ALA A 178 15.49 -0.23 7.55
CA ALA A 178 14.54 -0.27 8.65
C ALA A 178 14.95 -1.35 9.65
N PRO A 179 14.58 -1.21 10.94
CA PRO A 179 14.83 -2.22 11.97
C PRO A 179 14.15 -3.55 11.65
N PRO A 180 14.72 -4.67 12.12
CA PRO A 180 14.04 -5.96 12.08
C PRO A 180 12.75 -5.91 12.89
N LYS A 181 11.66 -6.37 12.28
CA LYS A 181 10.34 -6.36 12.91
C LYS A 181 10.24 -7.54 13.88
N ASP A 182 10.04 -7.26 15.16
CA ASP A 182 9.96 -8.27 16.23
C ASP A 182 11.19 -9.20 16.28
N GLY A 183 12.36 -8.69 15.89
CA GLY A 183 13.60 -9.47 15.79
C GLY A 183 13.65 -10.43 14.59
N VAL A 184 12.66 -10.41 13.70
CA VAL A 184 12.63 -11.20 12.47
C VAL A 184 13.14 -10.37 11.31
N LEU A 185 14.15 -10.90 10.61
CA LEU A 185 14.68 -10.32 9.37
C LEU A 185 13.70 -10.62 8.24
N THR A 186 12.88 -9.64 7.86
CA THR A 186 11.95 -9.75 6.73
C THR A 186 12.40 -8.94 5.52
N ASP A 187 13.27 -7.96 5.75
CA ASP A 187 13.80 -7.09 4.72
C ASP A 187 14.96 -7.80 3.97
N PRO A 188 14.93 -7.87 2.63
CA PRO A 188 16.05 -8.36 1.81
C PRO A 188 17.41 -7.77 2.17
N ILE A 189 17.49 -6.47 2.51
CA ILE A 189 18.76 -5.85 2.94
C ILE A 189 19.23 -6.48 4.25
N SER A 190 18.33 -6.65 5.21
CA SER A 190 18.64 -7.24 6.52
C SER A 190 18.92 -8.74 6.44
N LEU A 191 18.34 -9.44 5.46
CA LEU A 191 18.66 -10.84 5.19
C LEU A 191 20.08 -10.99 4.62
N TYR A 192 20.50 -10.04 3.78
CA TYR A 192 21.83 -10.05 3.18
C TYR A 192 22.91 -9.54 4.15
N TYR A 193 22.58 -8.49 4.92
CA TYR A 193 23.44 -7.86 5.90
C TYR A 193 22.75 -7.80 7.28
N PRO A 194 22.77 -8.91 8.06
CA PRO A 194 22.07 -9.00 9.34
C PRO A 194 22.48 -7.93 10.36
N GLU A 195 23.75 -7.54 10.35
CA GLU A 195 24.29 -6.55 11.28
C GLU A 195 24.26 -5.11 10.73
N LEU A 196 23.69 -4.88 9.53
CA LEU A 196 23.69 -3.56 8.91
C LEU A 196 23.01 -2.53 9.80
N TYR A 197 21.84 -2.86 10.33
CA TYR A 197 21.06 -1.92 11.12
C TYR A 197 21.78 -1.50 12.41
N ASP A 198 22.54 -2.42 13.03
CA ASP A 198 23.19 -2.18 14.32
C ASP A 198 24.60 -1.59 14.18
N THR A 199 25.40 -2.02 13.20
CA THR A 199 26.82 -1.67 13.09
C THR A 199 27.23 -1.15 11.72
N GLY A 200 26.37 -1.23 10.70
CA GLY A 200 26.72 -0.94 9.31
C GLY A 200 27.38 -2.12 8.58
N SER A 201 27.48 -3.29 9.21
CA SER A 201 27.97 -4.56 8.62
C SER A 201 29.35 -4.46 7.93
N HIS A 202 30.21 -3.54 8.38
CA HIS A 202 31.53 -3.22 7.81
C HIS A 202 31.54 -2.76 6.34
N ILE A 203 30.39 -2.63 5.69
CA ILE A 203 30.26 -2.16 4.30
C ILE A 203 29.80 -0.71 4.22
N ALA A 204 29.23 -0.19 5.30
CA ALA A 204 28.68 1.15 5.37
C ALA A 204 28.82 1.72 6.79
N THR A 205 28.75 3.04 6.89
CA THR A 205 28.76 3.77 8.17
C THR A 205 27.46 4.51 8.33
N LEU A 206 26.90 4.51 9.54
CA LEU A 206 25.70 5.29 9.85
C LEU A 206 25.97 6.77 9.59
N ASP A 207 25.18 7.37 8.69
CA ASP A 207 25.26 8.80 8.34
C ASP A 207 24.19 9.59 9.11
N MET A 208 22.94 9.08 9.10
CA MET A 208 21.83 9.74 9.77
C MET A 208 20.80 8.75 10.30
N GLU A 209 20.21 9.09 11.44
CA GLU A 209 19.09 8.35 12.05
C GLU A 209 17.86 9.25 12.09
N PHE A 210 16.72 8.69 11.71
CA PHE A 210 15.43 9.34 11.64
C PHE A 210 14.46 8.64 12.57
N PRO A 211 14.32 9.11 13.82
CA PRO A 211 13.37 8.54 14.76
C PRO A 211 11.94 8.77 14.25
N ASN A 212 11.11 7.74 14.31
CA ASN A 212 9.73 7.82 13.92
C ASN A 212 8.95 8.71 14.89
N GLN A 213 8.14 9.60 14.32
CA GLN A 213 7.23 10.47 15.09
C GLN A 213 5.78 9.94 15.10
N GLY A 214 5.49 8.93 14.28
CA GLY A 214 4.21 8.24 14.18
C GLY A 214 4.04 7.10 15.18
N GLU A 215 2.95 6.36 15.04
CA GLU A 215 2.61 5.18 15.83
C GLU A 215 3.00 3.88 15.10
N SER A 216 2.81 3.82 13.77
CA SER A 216 2.85 2.56 13.02
C SER A 216 4.11 2.32 12.19
N GLN A 217 4.94 3.35 12.01
CA GLN A 217 6.13 3.29 11.14
C GLN A 217 7.42 2.94 11.91
N PRO A 218 8.44 2.41 11.22
CA PRO A 218 9.72 2.13 11.85
C PRO A 218 10.61 3.39 11.95
N ASP A 219 11.60 3.33 12.83
CA ASP A 219 12.74 4.25 12.77
C ASP A 219 13.56 3.96 11.51
N TRP A 220 14.13 4.99 10.89
CA TRP A 220 14.93 4.83 9.67
C TRP A 220 16.39 5.16 9.93
N ARG A 221 17.29 4.39 9.33
CA ARG A 221 18.73 4.67 9.36
C ARG A 221 19.29 4.72 7.95
N LEU A 222 19.98 5.82 7.65
CA LEU A 222 20.70 6.02 6.40
C LEU A 222 22.17 5.70 6.63
N PHE A 223 22.67 4.74 5.86
CA PHE A 223 24.06 4.32 5.89
C PHE A 223 24.76 4.81 4.64
N ARG A 224 25.91 5.45 4.79
CA ARG A 224 26.82 5.79 3.69
C ARG A 224 27.73 4.61 3.41
N VAL A 225 27.74 4.15 2.16
CA VAL A 225 28.60 3.05 1.72
C VAL A 225 30.06 3.47 1.86
N LEU A 226 30.88 2.59 2.43
CA LEU A 226 32.31 2.80 2.51
C LEU A 226 32.88 2.63 1.10
N ASN A 227 33.40 3.72 0.54
CA ASN A 227 34.29 3.61 -0.61
C ASN A 227 35.52 2.85 -0.15
N VAL A 228 35.62 1.56 -0.48
CA VAL A 228 36.93 0.93 -0.63
C VAL A 228 37.38 1.35 -2.02
N PRO A 229 38.24 2.38 -2.18
CA PRO A 229 38.86 2.58 -3.47
C PRO A 229 39.64 1.30 -3.77
N ALA A 230 39.29 0.62 -4.85
CA ALA A 230 40.25 -0.22 -5.55
C ALA A 230 41.45 0.69 -5.83
N THR A 231 42.51 0.52 -5.05
CA THR A 231 43.73 1.31 -5.19
C THR A 231 44.54 0.71 -6.34
N PRO A 232 45.39 1.53 -6.95
CA PRO A 232 45.29 2.09 -8.30
C PRO A 232 45.50 1.09 -9.46
#